data_AF-A0A5C7CIA2-F1
#
_entry.id   AF-A0A5C7CIA2-F1
#
_cell.length_a   1.000
_cell.length_b   1.000
_cell.length_c   1.000
_cell.angle_alpha   90.00
_cell.angle_beta   90.00
_cell.angle_gamma   90.00
#
_symmetry.space_group_name_H-M   'P 1'
#
loop_
_entity.id
_entity.type
_entity.pdbx_description
1 polymer ?
#
loop_
_entity_poly.entity_id
_entity_poly.type
_entity_poly.pdbx_seq_one_letter_code
_entity_poly.pdbx_strand_id
1 'polypeptide(L)'
;MPNNANDILISLINRAASGIDQAVDFSKAQLPDVIHQLMVWKAVSYSLRICTFLMLLTFCAFLLRKGITLLRADIRSNTGFVLTVAPVVVSLVLFIGLCATIGNVIQLWLAPKVWLIEYAAQLIGTH
;
A
#
# COMPACT_ATOMS: atom_id res chain seq x y z
N MET A 1 -59.89 20.60 5.89
CA MET A 1 -58.45 20.72 5.55
C MET A 1 -57.62 19.43 5.81
N PRO A 2 -58.11 18.19 5.60
CA PRO A 2 -57.28 16.97 5.79
C PRO A 2 -56.49 16.51 4.54
N ASN A 3 -56.87 16.93 3.33
CA ASN A 3 -56.26 16.40 2.08
C ASN A 3 -54.82 16.89 1.86
N ASN A 4 -54.50 18.10 2.31
CA ASN A 4 -53.20 18.73 2.08
C ASN A 4 -52.06 18.00 2.82
N ALA A 5 -52.33 17.43 4.00
CA ALA A 5 -51.32 16.74 4.81
C ALA A 5 -50.89 15.39 4.19
N ASN A 6 -51.85 14.67 3.61
CA ASN A 6 -51.58 13.40 2.93
C ASN A 6 -50.78 13.64 1.64
N ASP A 7 -51.15 14.66 0.86
CA ASP A 7 -50.41 15.06 -0.34
C ASP A 7 -48.98 15.53 -0.01
N ILE A 8 -48.80 16.26 1.11
CA ILE A 8 -47.48 16.65 1.60
C ILE A 8 -46.65 15.43 2.00
N LEU A 9 -47.21 14.47 2.74
CA LEU A 9 -46.52 13.22 3.12
C LEU A 9 -46.09 12.42 1.89
N ILE A 10 -46.98 12.26 0.91
CA ILE A 10 -46.67 11.57 -0.35
C ILE A 10 -45.56 12.30 -1.12
N SER A 11 -45.60 13.64 -1.15
CA SER A 11 -44.56 14.44 -1.79
C SER A 11 -43.20 14.35 -1.09
N LEU A 12 -43.19 14.25 0.25
CA LEU A 12 -41.97 14.08 1.04
C LEU A 12 -41.38 12.67 0.87
N ILE A 13 -42.21 11.63 0.83
CA ILE A 13 -41.78 10.26 0.55
C ILE A 13 -41.20 10.16 -0.86
N ASN A 14 -41.88 10.70 -1.87
CA ASN A 14 -41.36 10.70 -3.24
C ASN A 14 -40.06 11.51 -3.37
N ARG A 15 -39.96 12.64 -2.66
CA ARG A 15 -38.74 13.44 -2.65
C ARG A 15 -37.60 12.74 -1.91
N ALA A 16 -37.88 12.07 -0.79
CA ALA A 16 -36.91 11.27 -0.06
C ALA A 16 -36.45 10.06 -0.89
N ALA A 17 -37.35 9.34 -1.53
CA ALA A 17 -37.03 8.24 -2.45
C ALA A 17 -36.16 8.74 -3.60
N SER A 18 -36.53 9.87 -4.24
CA SER A 18 -35.72 10.47 -5.30
C SER A 18 -34.34 10.94 -4.82
N GLY A 19 -34.24 11.40 -3.57
CA GLY A 19 -32.98 11.79 -2.94
C GLY A 19 -32.09 10.57 -2.62
N ILE A 20 -32.69 9.44 -2.23
CA ILE A 20 -31.97 8.18 -2.01
C ILE A 20 -31.43 7.65 -3.33
N ASP A 21 -32.25 7.63 -4.39
CA ASP A 21 -31.81 7.18 -5.72
C ASP A 21 -30.67 8.07 -6.26
N GLN A 22 -30.78 9.39 -6.07
CA GLN A 22 -29.71 10.33 -6.45
C GLN A 22 -28.43 10.14 -5.62
N ALA A 23 -28.53 9.86 -4.31
CA ALA A 23 -27.36 9.59 -3.48
C ALA A 23 -26.67 8.27 -3.87
N VAL A 24 -27.44 7.25 -4.25
CA VAL A 24 -26.93 5.97 -4.76
C VAL A 24 -26.25 6.16 -6.10
N ASP A 25 -26.85 6.91 -7.02
CA ASP A 25 -26.26 7.17 -8.33
C ASP A 25 -25.04 8.08 -8.26
N PHE A 26 -25.03 9.06 -7.34
CA PHE A 26 -23.84 9.85 -7.01
C PHE A 26 -22.71 8.98 -6.46
N SER A 27 -23.02 8.06 -5.54
CA SER A 27 -22.03 7.11 -5.01
C SER A 27 -21.47 6.22 -6.11
N LYS A 28 -22.33 5.67 -6.98
CA LYS A 28 -21.92 4.86 -8.15
C LYS A 28 -21.05 5.66 -9.13
N ALA A 29 -21.33 6.95 -9.32
CA ALA A 29 -20.56 7.81 -10.21
C ALA A 29 -19.18 8.17 -9.64
N GLN A 30 -19.03 8.24 -8.31
CA GLN A 30 -17.77 8.58 -7.64
C GLN A 30 -16.89 7.39 -7.29
N LEU A 31 -17.46 6.20 -7.13
CA LEU A 31 -16.72 4.97 -6.85
C LEU A 31 -15.54 4.73 -7.82
N PRO A 32 -15.70 4.88 -9.16
CA PRO A 32 -14.61 4.68 -10.10
C PRO A 32 -13.44 5.64 -9.86
N ASP A 33 -13.74 6.91 -9.56
CA ASP A 33 -12.74 7.95 -9.36
C ASP A 33 -11.95 7.73 -8.06
N VAL A 34 -12.65 7.42 -6.97
CA VAL A 34 -12.02 7.11 -5.68
C VAL A 34 -11.16 5.85 -5.76
N ILE A 35 -11.63 4.81 -6.46
CA ILE A 35 -10.86 3.58 -6.70
C ILE A 35 -9.59 3.90 -7.49
N HIS A 36 -9.69 4.72 -8.54
CA HIS A 36 -8.53 5.15 -9.31
C HIS A 36 -7.54 5.94 -8.46
N GLN A 37 -8.00 6.90 -7.67
CA GLN A 37 -7.16 7.67 -6.74
C GLN A 37 -6.46 6.75 -5.72
N LEU A 38 -7.17 5.75 -5.18
CA LEU A 38 -6.61 4.77 -4.25
C LEU A 38 -5.55 3.89 -4.93
N MET A 39 -5.79 3.42 -6.15
CA MET A 39 -4.80 2.64 -6.91
C MET A 39 -3.53 3.44 -7.18
N VAL A 40 -3.67 4.71 -7.60
CA VAL A 40 -2.52 5.61 -7.82
C VAL A 40 -1.75 5.84 -6.52
N TRP A 41 -2.45 6.13 -5.42
CA TRP A 41 -1.83 6.30 -4.11
C TRP A 41 -1.06 5.05 -3.68
N LYS A 42 -1.65 3.86 -3.89
CA LYS A 42 -1.02 2.60 -3.53
C LYS A 42 0.19 2.31 -4.40
N ALA A 43 0.12 2.56 -5.70
CA ALA A 43 1.25 2.48 -6.62
C ALA A 43 2.43 3.35 -6.15
N VAL A 44 2.16 4.60 -5.77
CA VAL A 44 3.18 5.51 -5.23
C VAL A 44 3.73 5.00 -3.90
N SER A 45 2.87 4.53 -2.99
CA SER A 45 3.28 4.04 -1.68
C SER A 45 4.20 2.82 -1.77
N TYR A 46 3.92 1.87 -2.66
CA TYR A 46 4.76 0.71 -2.90
C TYR A 46 6.07 1.10 -3.60
N SER A 47 6.01 2.05 -4.55
CA SER A 47 7.20 2.59 -5.22
C SER A 47 8.15 3.25 -4.22
N LEU A 48 7.61 4.06 -3.28
CA LEU A 48 8.39 4.68 -2.23
C LEU A 48 9.05 3.63 -1.33
N ARG A 49 8.32 2.58 -0.95
CA ARG A 49 8.88 1.46 -0.17
C ARG A 49 10.03 0.77 -0.91
N ILE A 50 9.91 0.52 -2.21
CA ILE A 50 11.00 -0.05 -3.02
C ILE A 50 12.22 0.87 -2.99
N CYS A 51 12.04 2.18 -3.19
CA CYS A 51 13.12 3.15 -3.09
C CYS A 51 13.81 3.11 -1.71
N THR A 52 13.05 3.02 -0.61
CA THR A 52 13.64 2.92 0.73
C THR A 52 14.41 1.62 0.93
N PHE A 53 13.92 0.48 0.43
CA PHE A 53 14.62 -0.80 0.52
C PHE A 53 15.92 -0.79 -0.30
N LEU A 54 15.90 -0.22 -1.51
CA LEU A 54 17.09 -0.08 -2.33
C LEU A 54 18.14 0.85 -1.69
N MET A 55 17.70 1.96 -1.08
CA MET A 55 18.58 2.85 -0.33
C MET A 55 19.22 2.14 0.87
N LEU A 56 18.46 1.34 1.63
CA LEU A 56 19.02 0.54 2.74
C LEU A 56 19.96 -0.57 2.26
N LEU A 57 19.67 -1.22 1.13
CA LEU A 57 20.53 -2.28 0.57
C LEU A 57 21.86 -1.72 0.10
N THR A 58 21.87 -0.57 -0.57
CA THR A 58 23.11 0.11 -0.97
C THR A 58 23.93 0.55 0.24
N PHE A 59 23.28 1.02 1.30
CA PHE A 59 23.94 1.34 2.58
C PHE A 59 24.55 0.09 3.23
N CYS A 60 23.84 -1.04 3.27
CA CYS A 60 24.39 -2.31 3.76
C CYS A 60 25.59 -2.75 2.92
N ALA A 61 25.52 -2.66 1.59
CA ALA A 61 26.63 -2.99 0.71
C ALA A 61 27.85 -2.09 0.95
N PHE A 62 27.64 -0.80 1.23
CA PHE A 62 28.71 0.12 1.61
C PHE A 62 29.39 -0.30 2.93
N LEU A 63 28.60 -0.66 3.95
CA LEU A 63 29.13 -1.17 5.22
C LEU A 63 29.90 -2.48 5.04
N LEU A 64 29.41 -3.39 4.18
CA LEU A 64 30.12 -4.64 3.86
C LEU A 64 31.45 -4.38 3.19
N ARG A 65 31.51 -3.48 2.19
CA ARG A 65 32.77 -3.10 1.56
C ARG A 65 33.77 -2.57 2.59
N LYS A 66 33.31 -1.67 3.48
CA LYS A 66 34.14 -1.13 4.56
C LYS A 66 34.59 -2.21 5.55
N GLY A 67 33.70 -3.14 5.91
CA GLY A 67 33.98 -4.28 6.79
C GLY A 67 35.02 -5.23 6.21
N ILE A 68 34.91 -5.57 4.92
CA ILE A 68 35.86 -6.44 4.21
C ILE A 68 37.25 -5.77 4.15
N THR A 69 37.31 -4.45 3.90
CA THR A 69 38.58 -3.72 3.91
C THR A 69 39.26 -3.77 5.29
N LEU A 70 38.49 -3.61 6.37
CA LEU A 70 39.02 -3.67 7.73
C LEU A 70 39.45 -5.09 8.13
N LEU A 71 38.66 -6.10 7.79
CA LEU A 71 38.99 -7.50 8.06
C LEU A 71 40.20 -7.99 7.25
N ARG A 72 40.41 -7.44 6.05
CA ARG A 72 41.60 -7.71 5.23
C ARG A 72 42.86 -7.06 5.83
N ALA A 73 42.74 -5.88 6.42
CA ALA A 73 43.84 -5.18 7.07
C ALA A 73 44.23 -5.85 8.40
N ASP A 74 43.24 -6.29 9.18
CA ASP A 74 43.45 -7.03 10.42
C ASP A 74 42.37 -8.10 10.60
N ILE A 75 42.78 -9.35 10.38
CA ILE A 75 41.90 -10.53 10.43
C ILE A 75 41.35 -10.79 11.83
N ARG A 76 41.98 -10.24 12.88
CA ARG A 76 41.56 -10.41 14.28
C ARG A 76 40.73 -9.22 14.78
N SER A 77 40.48 -8.22 13.94
CA SER A 77 39.66 -7.07 14.30
C SER A 77 38.20 -7.47 14.50
N ASN A 78 37.75 -7.46 15.75
CA ASN A 78 36.36 -7.75 16.12
C ASN A 78 35.38 -6.81 15.39
N THR A 79 35.78 -5.55 15.16
CA THR A 79 35.00 -4.55 14.42
C THR A 79 34.84 -4.94 12.94
N GLY A 80 35.89 -5.47 12.31
CA GLY A 80 35.84 -5.94 10.92
C GLY A 80 34.87 -7.11 10.74
N PHE A 81 34.88 -8.07 11.66
CA PHE A 81 33.97 -9.21 11.64
C PHE A 81 32.49 -8.82 11.84
N VAL A 82 32.22 -7.91 12.78
CA VAL A 82 30.84 -7.43 13.00
C VAL A 82 30.32 -6.65 11.78
N LEU A 83 31.15 -5.80 11.18
CA LEU A 83 30.77 -5.04 9.97
C LEU A 83 30.60 -5.90 8.71
N THR A 84 31.05 -7.16 8.69
CA THR A 84 30.81 -8.08 7.57
C THR A 84 29.62 -8.99 7.82
N VAL A 85 29.49 -9.58 9.00
CA VAL A 85 28.43 -10.57 9.26
C VAL A 85 27.07 -9.90 9.46
N ALA A 86 27.00 -8.83 10.26
CA ALA A 86 25.72 -8.21 10.59
C ALA A 86 24.97 -7.64 9.37
N PRO A 87 25.62 -6.90 8.44
CA PRO A 87 24.90 -6.38 7.28
C PRO A 87 24.51 -7.46 6.27
N VAL A 88 25.20 -8.61 6.21
CA VAL A 88 24.78 -9.75 5.38
C VAL A 88 23.43 -10.27 5.87
N VAL A 89 23.30 -10.52 7.18
CA VAL A 89 22.04 -11.02 7.76
C VAL A 89 20.91 -10.02 7.56
N VAL A 90 21.17 -8.73 7.81
CA VAL A 90 20.20 -7.66 7.60
C VAL A 90 19.81 -7.55 6.12
N SER A 91 20.76 -7.66 5.20
CA SER A 91 20.47 -7.60 3.76
C SER A 91 19.56 -8.73 3.27
N LEU A 92 19.68 -9.94 3.86
CA LEU A 92 18.80 -11.07 3.54
C LEU A 92 17.34 -10.76 3.89
N VAL A 93 17.11 -10.22 5.09
CA VAL A 93 15.76 -9.85 5.57
C VAL A 93 15.18 -8.73 4.70
N LEU A 94 15.97 -7.72 4.39
CA LEU A 94 15.56 -6.61 3.50
C LEU A 94 15.25 -7.10 2.09
N PHE A 95 15.98 -8.08 1.58
CA PHE A 95 15.75 -8.67 0.27
C PHE A 95 14.39 -9.40 0.20
N ILE A 96 14.03 -10.16 1.23
CA ILE A 96 12.71 -10.82 1.31
C ILE A 96 11.59 -9.76 1.32
N GLY A 97 11.75 -8.70 2.11
CA GLY A 97 10.78 -7.59 2.16
C GLY A 97 10.64 -6.84 0.83
N LEU A 98 11.75 -6.67 0.10
CA LEU A 98 11.76 -6.08 -1.23
C LEU A 98 10.98 -6.95 -2.23
N CYS A 99 11.22 -8.26 -2.27
CA CYS A 99 10.49 -9.19 -3.13
C CYS A 99 8.98 -9.16 -2.88
N ALA A 100 8.56 -9.13 -1.61
CA ALA A 100 7.15 -9.00 -1.26
C ALA A 100 6.54 -7.68 -1.75
N THR A 101 7.28 -6.57 -1.63
CA THR A 101 6.82 -5.25 -2.09
C THR A 101 6.69 -5.18 -3.61
N ILE A 102 7.66 -5.76 -4.34
CA ILE A 102 7.62 -5.86 -5.80
C ILE A 102 6.42 -6.69 -6.25
N GLY A 103 6.13 -7.80 -5.59
CA GLY A 103 4.94 -8.62 -5.87
C GLY A 103 3.63 -7.82 -5.80
N ASN A 104 3.48 -6.96 -4.79
CA ASN A 104 2.32 -6.08 -4.65
C ASN A 104 2.20 -5.07 -5.81
N VAL A 105 3.33 -4.49 -6.26
CA VAL A 105 3.33 -3.55 -7.41
C VAL A 105 2.94 -4.26 -8.70
N ILE A 106 3.51 -5.44 -8.93
CA ILE A 106 3.22 -6.24 -10.13
C ILE A 106 1.74 -6.62 -10.17
N GLN A 107 1.17 -7.03 -9.05
CA GLN A 107 -0.25 -7.38 -8.96
C GLN A 107 -1.16 -6.17 -9.27
N LEU A 108 -0.80 -4.99 -8.76
CA LEU A 108 -1.52 -3.75 -9.05
C LEU A 108 -1.48 -3.40 -10.55
N TRP A 109 -0.35 -3.65 -11.23
CA TRP A 109 -0.19 -3.41 -12.66
C TRP A 109 -0.88 -4.45 -13.56
N LEU A 110 -0.74 -5.74 -13.24
CA LEU A 110 -1.20 -6.85 -14.07
C LEU A 110 -2.71 -7.12 -13.90
N ALA A 111 -3.21 -7.03 -12.66
CA ALA A 111 -4.56 -7.41 -12.31
C ALA A 111 -5.18 -6.43 -11.28
N PRO A 112 -5.41 -5.15 -11.66
CA PRO A 112 -5.87 -4.11 -10.74
C PRO A 112 -7.21 -4.45 -10.07
N LYS A 113 -8.13 -5.12 -10.79
CA LYS A 113 -9.43 -5.54 -10.23
C LYS A 113 -9.29 -6.62 -9.15
N VAL A 114 -8.41 -7.60 -9.35
CA VAL A 114 -8.16 -8.67 -8.38
C VAL A 114 -7.48 -8.10 -7.14
N TRP A 115 -6.48 -7.24 -7.36
CA TRP A 115 -5.81 -6.51 -6.28
C TRP A 115 -6.79 -5.71 -5.42
N LEU A 116 -7.79 -5.06 -6.03
CA LEU A 116 -8.81 -4.30 -5.31
C LEU A 116 -9.66 -5.18 -4.39
N ILE A 117 -10.03 -6.38 -4.85
CA ILE A 117 -10.82 -7.34 -4.07
C ILE A 117 -10.01 -7.84 -2.88
N GLU A 118 -8.75 -8.19 -3.10
CA GLU A 118 -7.84 -8.62 -2.02
C GLU A 118 -7.60 -7.49 -1.02
N TYR A 119 -7.42 -6.26 -1.50
CA TYR A 119 -7.29 -5.09 -0.63
C TYR A 119 -8.55 -4.85 0.21
N ALA A 120 -9.74 -4.99 -0.39
CA ALA A 120 -11.00 -4.88 0.33
C ALA A 120 -11.17 -6.00 1.36
N ALA A 121 -10.80 -7.24 1.01
CA ALA A 121 -10.82 -8.38 1.93
C ALA A 121 -9.86 -8.19 3.10
N GLN A 122 -8.64 -7.69 2.85
CA GLN A 122 -7.69 -7.34 3.90
C GLN A 122 -8.24 -6.24 4.81
N LEU A 123 -8.85 -5.19 4.24
CA LEU A 123 -9.42 -4.09 5.02
C LEU A 123 -10.54 -4.57 5.97
N ILE A 124 -11.41 -5.46 5.48
CA ILE A 124 -12.52 -6.01 6.27
C ILE A 124 -12.01 -7.03 7.30
N GLY A 125 -11.03 -7.86 6.93
CA GLY A 125 -10.45 -8.88 7.83
C GLY A 125 -9.51 -8.34 8.90
N THR A 126 -9.12 -7.06 8.84
CA THR A 126 -8.29 -6.40 9.87
C THR A 126 -9.09 -5.78 11.03
N HIS A 127 -10.42 -6.00 11.09
CA HIS A 127 -11.30 -5.61 12.20
C HIS A 127 -11.90 -6.83 12.90
#